data_AF-A0A952FZJ8-F1
#
_entry.id   AF-A0A952FZJ8-F1
#
_cell.length_a   1.000
_cell.length_b   1.000
_cell.length_c   1.000
_cell.angle_alpha   90.00
_cell.angle_beta   90.00
_cell.angle_gamma   90.00
#
_symmetry.space_group_name_H-M   'P 1'
#
loop_
_entity.id
_entity.type
_entity.pdbx_description
1 polymer ?
#
loop_
_entity_poly.entity_id
_entity_poly.type
_entity_poly.pdbx_seq_one_letter_code
_entity_poly.pdbx_strand_id
1 'polypeptide(L)'
;MKQFLITLTAAIVALIIVLVALPIGLIAVLASAKPHTSGNIVVSLDLRDKMSDQSRSQPFDFLTGKSMSTLEVVQTLHRAADDTHVKAVFIRLPEGGMSPAAAEEIRDAIIYVRRASKPVIAHSQGLYPDTMVVASYMLGSAASELWMQPRASFQVTGISTSTMFMKRAFDKYGVQAQYEQRYEFKNAVNPYLYDDYTPAHREATLSWMDSIYQSMLSNIAHDRRIDQAKLQQTLEAGPYGAEQALDLGLVTHLGQVHDAQAAAMKRGDDKTQIVDLRDYERSLDPQVTGDQIAVIDGEGAIMTGKGGGGFGSSPTMLSDDISNAFYTAAKDTKVRAIVFRVSSPGGSDTASEQIANAMQAAKEAGKPVVVSMGEYAASGGYWVSSGASSIVANPSTLTGSIGVFGGKFALGDALSKFGIDIRDIGVGGDYSSAFSEAKGFSPAQRAALSSWIDQIYNGFIVHVASGRNIPVEQVQQIAKGRVWTGQQALGLHLVDKTGGFYDAVDEAKRL
;
A
#
# COMPACT_ATOMS: atom_id res chain seq x y z
N MET A 1 -20.05 5.91 54.54
CA MET A 1 -19.50 5.19 53.36
C MET A 1 -20.13 5.61 52.03
N LYS A 2 -21.46 5.52 51.84
CA LYS A 2 -22.11 5.84 50.54
C LYS A 2 -21.84 7.27 50.03
N GLN A 3 -21.97 8.29 50.90
CA GLN A 3 -21.67 9.68 50.53
C GLN A 3 -20.18 9.90 50.20
N PHE A 4 -19.26 9.29 50.94
CA PHE A 4 -17.82 9.40 50.67
C PHE A 4 -17.45 8.84 49.28
N LEU A 5 -17.99 7.67 48.92
CA LEU A 5 -17.77 7.05 47.60
C LEU A 5 -18.37 7.89 46.46
N ILE A 6 -19.54 8.50 46.67
CA ILE A 6 -20.16 9.41 45.69
C ILE A 6 -19.28 10.66 45.48
N THR A 7 -18.83 11.30 46.57
CA THR A 7 -17.99 12.50 46.47
C THR A 7 -16.61 12.20 45.87
N LEU A 8 -15.99 11.08 46.24
CA LEU A 8 -14.73 10.64 45.66
C LEU A 8 -14.86 10.35 44.16
N THR A 9 -15.93 9.66 43.75
CA THR A 9 -16.21 9.38 42.34
C THR A 9 -16.47 10.67 41.57
N ALA A 10 -17.26 11.61 42.13
CA ALA A 10 -17.52 12.90 41.52
C ALA A 10 -16.25 13.75 41.37
N ALA A 11 -15.35 13.72 42.38
CA ALA A 11 -14.07 14.41 42.33
C ALA A 11 -13.13 13.81 41.27
N ILE A 12 -13.06 12.47 41.16
CA ILE A 12 -12.27 11.79 40.12
C ILE A 12 -12.83 12.09 38.72
N VAL A 13 -14.15 12.04 38.55
CA VAL A 13 -14.81 12.38 37.27
C VAL A 13 -14.55 13.83 36.90
N ALA A 14 -14.70 14.78 37.83
CA ALA A 14 -14.40 16.19 37.60
C ALA A 14 -12.92 16.41 37.24
N LEU A 15 -12.01 15.70 37.92
CA LEU A 15 -10.58 15.76 37.62
C LEU A 15 -10.25 15.21 36.22
N ILE A 16 -10.86 14.10 35.82
CA ILE A 16 -10.71 13.54 34.46
C ILE A 16 -11.28 14.52 33.42
N ILE A 17 -12.44 15.14 33.68
CA ILE A 17 -13.01 16.12 32.77
C ILE A 17 -12.08 17.32 32.61
N VAL A 18 -11.51 17.84 33.70
CA VAL A 18 -10.67 19.05 33.68
C VAL A 18 -9.26 18.78 33.16
N LEU A 19 -8.63 17.67 33.55
CA LEU A 19 -7.24 17.37 33.17
C LEU A 19 -7.12 16.64 31.83
N VAL A 20 -8.17 15.95 31.38
CA VAL A 20 -8.13 15.11 30.18
C VAL A 20 -9.12 15.59 29.14
N ALA A 21 -10.42 15.67 29.46
CA ALA A 21 -11.45 15.95 28.46
C ALA A 21 -11.43 17.41 27.93
N LEU A 22 -11.20 18.40 28.79
CA LEU A 22 -11.13 19.82 28.43
C LEU A 22 -9.91 20.14 27.54
N PRO A 23 -8.68 19.72 27.88
CA PRO A 23 -7.52 19.88 27.00
C PRO A 23 -7.71 19.15 25.67
N ILE A 24 -8.23 17.92 25.69
CA ILE A 24 -8.55 17.16 24.46
C ILE A 24 -9.57 17.92 23.60
N GLY A 25 -10.64 18.44 24.20
CA GLY A 25 -11.66 19.22 23.49
C GLY A 25 -11.09 20.51 22.88
N LEU A 26 -10.21 21.21 23.60
CA LEU A 26 -9.56 22.42 23.10
C LEU A 26 -8.59 22.11 21.94
N ILE A 27 -7.79 21.04 22.06
CA ILE A 27 -6.91 20.59 20.98
C ILE A 27 -7.74 20.15 19.77
N ALA A 28 -8.86 19.46 19.96
CA ALA A 28 -9.75 19.08 18.87
C ALA A 28 -10.36 20.30 18.16
N VAL A 29 -10.77 21.35 18.90
CA VAL A 29 -11.27 22.60 18.31
C VAL A 29 -10.19 23.33 17.52
N LEU A 30 -8.97 23.44 18.07
CA LEU A 30 -7.83 24.06 17.38
C LEU A 30 -7.42 23.25 16.13
N ALA A 31 -7.43 21.92 16.22
CA ALA A 31 -7.15 21.03 15.09
C ALA A 31 -8.23 21.05 14.01
N SER A 32 -9.41 21.61 14.29
CA SER A 32 -10.54 21.73 13.35
C SER A 32 -10.62 23.09 12.66
N ALA A 33 -9.80 24.07 13.07
CA ALA A 33 -9.74 25.36 12.40
C ALA A 33 -9.15 25.19 10.98
N LYS A 34 -9.90 25.60 9.95
CA LYS A 34 -9.40 25.61 8.57
C LYS A 34 -8.24 26.61 8.45
N PRO A 35 -7.07 26.19 7.95
CA PRO A 35 -6.00 27.13 7.66
C PRO A 35 -6.49 28.16 6.64
N HIS A 36 -6.34 29.44 6.94
CA HIS A 36 -6.57 30.50 5.96
C HIS A 36 -5.32 30.66 5.11
N THR A 37 -5.34 30.11 3.90
CA THR A 37 -4.32 30.37 2.89
C THR A 37 -4.73 31.58 2.07
N SER A 38 -4.31 32.78 2.47
CA SER A 38 -4.53 33.99 1.68
C SER A 38 -3.23 34.42 1.02
N GLY A 39 -3.21 34.47 -0.32
CA GLY A 39 -2.04 34.90 -1.10
C GLY A 39 -1.31 33.73 -1.77
N ASN A 40 -0.13 34.03 -2.32
CA ASN A 40 0.71 33.06 -3.01
C ASN A 40 1.37 32.10 -2.01
N ILE A 41 1.47 30.82 -2.34
CA ILE A 41 2.04 29.80 -1.46
C ILE A 41 3.06 28.90 -2.16
N VAL A 42 4.00 28.38 -1.37
CA VAL A 42 4.80 27.21 -1.70
C VAL A 42 4.27 26.06 -0.85
N VAL A 43 3.86 24.98 -1.51
CA VAL A 43 3.34 23.81 -0.80
C VAL A 43 4.52 22.93 -0.37
N SER A 44 4.64 22.61 0.92
CA SER A 44 5.68 21.71 1.44
C SER A 44 5.13 20.32 1.72
N LEU A 45 5.89 19.30 1.35
CA LEU A 45 5.58 17.89 1.59
C LEU A 45 6.81 17.19 2.19
N ASP A 46 6.64 16.51 3.32
CA ASP A 46 7.67 15.67 3.94
C ASP A 46 7.32 14.19 3.77
N LEU A 47 8.10 13.47 2.97
CA LEU A 47 7.89 12.05 2.65
C LEU A 47 8.77 11.12 3.50
N ARG A 48 9.39 11.63 4.58
CA ARG A 48 10.25 10.81 5.44
C ARG A 48 9.47 9.93 6.41
N ASP A 49 8.21 10.27 6.67
CA ASP A 49 7.30 9.43 7.45
C ASP A 49 6.68 8.34 6.57
N LYS A 50 6.38 7.19 7.19
CA LYS A 50 5.66 6.11 6.49
C LYS A 50 4.23 6.56 6.18
N MET A 51 3.76 6.19 4.99
CA MET A 51 2.42 6.49 4.51
C MET A 51 1.64 5.20 4.27
N SER A 52 0.34 5.21 4.58
CA SER A 52 -0.60 4.23 4.08
C SER A 52 -0.96 4.53 2.62
N ASP A 53 -1.61 3.59 1.94
CA ASP A 53 -2.12 3.83 0.60
C ASP A 53 -3.32 4.78 0.64
N GLN A 54 -4.23 4.54 1.58
CA GLN A 54 -5.51 5.25 1.72
C GLN A 54 -5.66 5.85 3.12
N SER A 55 -6.58 6.80 3.22
CA SER A 55 -6.81 7.54 4.44
C SER A 55 -7.57 6.73 5.46
N ARG A 56 -7.13 6.79 6.71
CA ARG A 56 -7.86 6.19 7.82
C ARG A 56 -8.12 7.22 8.90
N SER A 57 -9.32 7.16 9.47
CA SER A 57 -9.64 7.87 10.70
C SER A 57 -9.33 6.94 11.87
N GLN A 58 -8.41 7.33 12.74
CA GLN A 58 -8.13 6.64 14.00
C GLN A 58 -8.58 7.48 15.19
N PRO A 59 -8.98 6.83 16.31
CA PRO A 59 -9.15 7.53 17.57
C PRO A 59 -7.88 8.30 17.91
N PHE A 60 -8.02 9.58 18.26
CA PHE A 60 -6.92 10.46 18.67
C PHE A 60 -5.96 10.95 17.57
N ASP A 61 -6.27 10.82 16.28
CA ASP A 61 -5.47 11.41 15.19
C ASP A 61 -5.23 12.93 15.35
N PHE A 62 -6.13 13.61 16.06
CA PHE A 62 -6.00 15.03 16.40
C PHE A 62 -4.90 15.33 17.43
N LEU A 63 -4.43 14.33 18.20
CA LEU A 63 -3.33 14.45 19.16
C LEU A 63 -1.98 14.11 18.56
N THR A 64 -1.92 13.06 17.72
CA THR A 64 -0.66 12.55 17.17
C THR A 64 -0.28 13.18 15.83
N GLY A 65 -1.25 13.83 15.17
CA GLY A 65 -1.10 14.29 13.80
C GLY A 65 -1.33 13.12 12.82
N LYS A 66 -2.34 13.27 11.95
CA LYS A 66 -2.58 12.35 10.83
C LYS A 66 -1.51 12.56 9.75
N SER A 67 -0.70 11.54 9.46
CA SER A 67 0.12 11.50 8.24
C SER A 67 -0.80 11.36 7.02
N MET A 68 -0.47 12.03 5.92
CA MET A 68 -1.25 11.90 4.68
C MET A 68 -1.06 10.50 4.07
N SER A 69 -2.11 9.98 3.45
CA SER A 69 -2.02 8.77 2.64
C SER A 69 -1.44 9.06 1.26
N THR A 70 -0.96 8.02 0.57
CA THR A 70 -0.47 8.14 -0.82
C THR A 70 -1.54 8.77 -1.72
N LEU A 71 -2.79 8.31 -1.60
CA LEU A 71 -3.90 8.83 -2.38
C LEU A 71 -4.20 10.32 -2.07
N GLU A 72 -4.17 10.72 -0.80
CA GLU A 72 -4.31 12.13 -0.41
C GLU A 72 -3.19 13.00 -1.00
N VAL A 73 -1.94 12.53 -0.95
CA VAL A 73 -0.79 13.25 -1.51
C VAL A 73 -0.97 13.45 -3.02
N VAL A 74 -1.29 12.37 -3.75
CA VAL A 74 -1.49 12.41 -5.21
C VAL A 74 -2.64 13.36 -5.57
N GLN A 75 -3.80 13.22 -4.94
CA GLN A 75 -4.96 14.08 -5.22
C GLN A 75 -4.67 15.56 -4.89
N THR A 76 -3.99 15.81 -3.77
CA THR A 76 -3.69 17.18 -3.34
C THR A 76 -2.66 17.84 -4.25
N LEU A 77 -1.63 17.10 -4.71
CA LEU A 77 -0.67 17.61 -5.69
C LEU A 77 -1.33 17.92 -7.04
N HIS A 78 -2.30 17.12 -7.48
CA HIS A 78 -3.11 17.44 -8.66
C HIS A 78 -3.88 18.76 -8.48
N ARG A 79 -4.54 18.97 -7.34
CA ARG A 79 -5.21 20.25 -7.04
C ARG A 79 -4.21 21.42 -6.96
N ALA A 80 -3.05 21.19 -6.35
CA ALA A 80 -1.98 22.19 -6.26
C ALA A 80 -1.41 22.56 -7.64
N ALA A 81 -1.43 21.64 -8.61
CA ALA A 81 -1.03 21.92 -9.99
C ALA A 81 -2.02 22.86 -10.70
N ASP A 82 -3.31 22.78 -10.39
CA ASP A 82 -4.35 23.62 -11.02
C ASP A 82 -4.57 24.96 -10.28
N ASP A 83 -4.17 25.09 -9.02
CA ASP A 83 -4.40 26.30 -8.21
C ASP A 83 -3.41 27.44 -8.50
N THR A 84 -3.91 28.59 -8.98
CA THR A 84 -3.07 29.74 -9.33
C THR A 84 -2.30 30.36 -8.15
N HIS A 85 -2.69 30.10 -6.91
CA HIS A 85 -1.97 30.59 -5.72
C HIS A 85 -0.71 29.79 -5.43
N VAL A 86 -0.66 28.51 -5.80
CA VAL A 86 0.52 27.67 -5.64
C VAL A 86 1.59 28.05 -6.66
N LYS A 87 2.76 28.46 -6.18
CA LYS A 87 3.88 28.90 -7.03
C LYS A 87 4.99 27.86 -7.18
N ALA A 88 5.16 27.00 -6.19
CA ALA A 88 6.12 25.90 -6.23
C ALA A 88 5.70 24.81 -5.23
N VAL A 89 6.31 23.64 -5.37
CA VAL A 89 6.23 22.56 -4.38
C VAL A 89 7.63 22.28 -3.85
N PHE A 90 7.77 22.17 -2.54
CA PHE A 90 8.98 21.76 -1.86
C PHE A 90 8.80 20.36 -1.25
N ILE A 91 9.68 19.42 -1.56
CA ILE A 91 9.56 18.02 -1.13
C ILE A 91 10.80 17.61 -0.35
N ARG A 92 10.62 17.01 0.83
CA ARG A 92 11.68 16.28 1.53
C ARG A 92 11.52 14.80 1.23
N LEU A 93 12.55 14.20 0.64
CA LEU A 93 12.49 12.81 0.16
C LEU A 93 12.64 11.79 1.30
N PRO A 94 12.07 10.58 1.15
CA PRO A 94 12.35 9.47 2.06
C PRO A 94 13.81 9.05 1.95
N GLU A 95 14.50 8.91 3.07
CA GLU A 95 15.95 8.62 3.09
C GLU A 95 16.26 7.11 2.98
N GLY A 96 15.34 6.25 3.46
CA GLY A 96 15.49 4.79 3.53
C GLY A 96 14.62 4.00 2.55
N GLY A 97 14.08 4.65 1.51
CA GLY A 97 13.17 4.03 0.55
C GLY A 97 11.69 4.20 0.89
N MET A 98 10.85 3.77 -0.05
CA MET A 98 9.39 3.71 0.09
C MET A 98 8.79 2.71 -0.89
N SER A 99 7.49 2.48 -0.79
CA SER A 99 6.74 1.64 -1.73
C SER A 99 6.97 2.07 -3.19
N PRO A 100 7.45 1.17 -4.06
CA PRO A 100 7.65 1.43 -5.49
C PRO A 100 6.41 2.02 -6.18
N ALA A 101 5.22 1.44 -5.96
CA ALA A 101 4.00 1.88 -6.61
C ALA A 101 3.58 3.28 -6.13
N ALA A 102 3.68 3.55 -4.83
CA ALA A 102 3.41 4.89 -4.29
C ALA A 102 4.39 5.93 -4.84
N ALA A 103 5.67 5.55 -5.02
CA ALA A 103 6.66 6.42 -5.63
C ALA A 103 6.35 6.72 -7.10
N GLU A 104 5.84 5.75 -7.87
CA GLU A 104 5.41 5.96 -9.26
C GLU A 104 4.23 6.95 -9.33
N GLU A 105 3.21 6.80 -8.48
CA GLU A 105 2.06 7.72 -8.48
C GLU A 105 2.43 9.15 -8.04
N ILE A 106 3.22 9.29 -6.98
CA ILE A 106 3.66 10.61 -6.51
C ILE A 106 4.59 11.25 -7.53
N ARG A 107 5.44 10.46 -8.22
CA ARG A 107 6.24 10.94 -9.35
C ARG A 107 5.35 11.51 -10.45
N ASP A 108 4.30 10.81 -10.84
CA ASP A 108 3.41 11.26 -11.90
C ASP A 108 2.68 12.56 -11.51
N ALA A 109 2.29 12.69 -10.24
CA ALA A 109 1.75 13.93 -9.69
C ALA A 109 2.79 15.08 -9.69
N ILE A 110 4.06 14.80 -9.35
CA ILE A 110 5.18 15.76 -9.47
C ILE A 110 5.35 16.22 -10.92
N ILE A 111 5.29 15.30 -11.88
CA ILE A 111 5.37 15.62 -13.31
C ILE A 111 4.18 16.49 -13.72
N TYR A 112 2.98 16.21 -13.24
CA TYR A 112 1.78 17.02 -13.50
C TYR A 112 1.95 18.46 -12.99
N VAL A 113 2.43 18.64 -11.76
CA VAL A 113 2.77 19.97 -11.20
C VAL A 113 3.79 20.70 -12.08
N ARG A 114 4.84 20.01 -12.53
CA ARG A 114 5.87 20.59 -13.41
C ARG A 114 5.31 21.00 -14.77
N ARG A 115 4.41 20.22 -15.36
CA ARG A 115 3.72 20.55 -16.62
C ARG A 115 2.84 21.77 -16.49
N ALA A 116 2.28 22.02 -15.30
CA ALA A 116 1.59 23.27 -14.96
C ALA A 116 2.55 24.48 -14.76
N SER A 117 3.82 24.36 -15.17
CA SER A 117 4.86 25.39 -15.05
C SER A 117 5.19 25.81 -13.61
N LYS A 118 4.90 24.93 -12.63
CA LYS A 118 5.25 25.12 -11.23
C LYS A 118 6.48 24.26 -10.90
N PRO A 119 7.61 24.86 -10.49
CA PRO A 119 8.80 24.09 -10.15
C PRO A 119 8.56 23.25 -8.89
N VAL A 120 9.14 22.05 -8.90
CA VAL A 120 9.19 21.15 -7.76
C VAL A 120 10.64 21.06 -7.30
N ILE A 121 10.91 21.45 -6.06
CA ILE A 121 12.25 21.44 -5.47
C ILE A 121 12.29 20.32 -4.44
N ALA A 122 13.07 19.27 -4.72
CA ALA A 122 13.26 18.15 -3.81
C ALA A 122 14.56 18.31 -3.03
N HIS A 123 14.55 17.89 -1.76
CA HIS A 123 15.73 17.84 -0.90
C HIS A 123 15.89 16.46 -0.27
N SER A 124 17.13 15.96 -0.24
CA SER A 124 17.52 14.74 0.47
C SER A 124 18.64 15.04 1.47
N GLN A 125 18.51 14.50 2.69
CA GLN A 125 19.59 14.50 3.70
C GLN A 125 20.45 13.23 3.64
N GLY A 126 20.21 12.38 2.63
CA GLY A 126 20.87 11.10 2.45
C GLY A 126 19.95 10.11 1.75
N LEU A 127 20.54 9.23 0.96
CA LEU A 127 19.88 8.06 0.39
C LEU A 127 20.68 6.84 0.86
N TYR A 128 20.08 6.04 1.72
CA TYR A 128 20.72 4.92 2.40
C TYR A 128 20.17 3.60 1.85
N PRO A 129 20.96 2.51 1.82
CA PRO A 129 20.57 1.25 1.20
C PRO A 129 19.66 0.47 2.15
N ASP A 130 18.46 1.00 2.36
CA ASP A 130 17.36 0.35 3.09
C ASP A 130 16.17 0.17 2.15
N THR A 131 15.41 -0.89 2.39
CA THR A 131 14.21 -1.32 1.65
C THR A 131 14.30 -1.13 0.11
N MET A 132 13.78 -0.01 -0.40
CA MET A 132 13.59 0.33 -1.81
C MET A 132 14.10 1.76 -2.10
N VAL A 133 15.33 2.09 -1.70
CA VAL A 133 15.91 3.45 -1.86
C VAL A 133 15.91 3.97 -3.31
N VAL A 134 15.94 3.09 -4.31
CA VAL A 134 15.81 3.48 -5.73
C VAL A 134 14.49 4.19 -6.02
N ALA A 135 13.41 3.84 -5.30
CA ALA A 135 12.12 4.52 -5.41
C ALA A 135 12.18 5.96 -4.88
N SER A 136 12.89 6.20 -3.77
CA SER A 136 13.16 7.55 -3.26
C SER A 136 13.95 8.38 -4.28
N TYR A 137 14.95 7.79 -4.92
CA TYR A 137 15.74 8.48 -5.93
C TYR A 137 14.95 8.76 -7.21
N MET A 138 14.05 7.86 -7.61
CA MET A 138 13.12 8.09 -8.71
C MET A 138 12.25 9.33 -8.45
N LEU A 139 11.66 9.45 -7.26
CA LEU A 139 10.89 10.65 -6.88
C LEU A 139 11.71 11.92 -6.97
N GLY A 140 12.92 11.91 -6.38
CA GLY A 140 13.82 13.05 -6.43
C GLY A 140 14.20 13.44 -7.86
N SER A 141 14.40 12.44 -8.73
CA SER A 141 14.78 12.64 -10.13
C SER A 141 13.66 13.24 -10.98
N ALA A 142 12.41 13.07 -10.57
CA ALA A 142 11.26 13.69 -11.22
C ALA A 142 11.11 15.19 -10.88
N ALA A 143 11.82 15.70 -9.87
CA ALA A 143 11.78 17.10 -9.48
C ALA A 143 12.43 18.03 -10.54
N SER A 144 12.16 19.33 -10.42
CA SER A 144 12.85 20.35 -11.23
C SER A 144 14.29 20.54 -10.77
N GLU A 145 14.50 20.49 -9.46
CA GLU A 145 15.80 20.54 -8.81
C GLU A 145 15.84 19.46 -7.73
N LEU A 146 16.94 18.70 -7.68
CA LEU A 146 17.21 17.71 -6.65
C LEU A 146 18.43 18.17 -5.85
N TRP A 147 18.15 18.68 -4.66
CA TRP A 147 19.14 19.16 -3.70
C TRP A 147 19.57 18.02 -2.78
N MET A 148 20.86 17.95 -2.46
CA MET A 148 21.38 17.02 -1.47
C MET A 148 22.20 17.75 -0.41
N GLN A 149 22.07 17.30 0.84
CA GLN A 149 22.87 17.82 1.94
C GLN A 149 24.36 17.55 1.70
N PRO A 150 25.26 18.55 1.82
CA PRO A 150 26.70 18.34 1.71
C PRO A 150 27.17 17.27 2.69
N ARG A 151 28.15 16.44 2.27
CA ARG A 151 28.67 15.30 3.04
C ARG A 151 27.65 14.20 3.37
N ALA A 152 26.45 14.22 2.80
CA ALA A 152 25.50 13.12 2.93
C ALA A 152 25.91 11.91 2.07
N SER A 153 25.32 10.75 2.35
CA SER A 153 25.52 9.53 1.57
C SER A 153 24.54 9.43 0.41
N PHE A 154 25.03 8.96 -0.74
CA PHE A 154 24.23 8.55 -1.88
C PHE A 154 24.50 7.05 -2.15
N GLN A 155 23.59 6.18 -1.70
CA GLN A 155 23.74 4.73 -1.72
C GLN A 155 22.58 4.05 -2.47
N VAL A 156 22.33 4.51 -3.70
CA VAL A 156 21.28 3.96 -4.57
C VAL A 156 21.91 2.91 -5.50
N THR A 157 22.23 1.73 -4.96
CA THR A 157 23.06 0.72 -5.66
C THR A 157 22.28 -0.49 -6.17
N GLY A 158 20.99 -0.59 -5.88
CA GLY A 158 20.15 -1.72 -6.30
C GLY A 158 19.02 -2.02 -5.32
N ILE A 159 18.44 -3.22 -5.43
CA ILE A 159 17.39 -3.72 -4.55
C ILE A 159 17.85 -5.03 -3.91
N SER A 160 17.62 -5.19 -2.61
CA SER A 160 17.84 -6.46 -1.93
C SER A 160 16.68 -6.77 -0.98
N THR A 161 16.45 -8.05 -0.72
CA THR A 161 15.48 -8.52 0.26
C THR A 161 16.04 -9.72 1.01
N SER A 162 15.64 -9.87 2.27
CA SER A 162 16.04 -10.99 3.13
C SER A 162 14.81 -11.67 3.70
N THR A 163 14.75 -13.00 3.58
CA THR A 163 13.69 -13.83 4.15
C THR A 163 14.26 -14.60 5.34
N MET A 164 13.56 -14.57 6.47
CA MET A 164 13.91 -15.38 7.64
C MET A 164 13.30 -16.78 7.49
N PHE A 165 14.13 -17.81 7.36
CA PHE A 165 13.69 -19.21 7.34
C PHE A 165 13.75 -19.82 8.74
N MET A 166 12.62 -20.34 9.21
CA MET A 166 12.42 -20.83 10.59
C MET A 166 12.40 -22.35 10.70
N LYS A 167 12.41 -23.09 9.58
CA LYS A 167 12.32 -24.56 9.55
C LYS A 167 13.31 -25.25 10.49
N ARG A 168 14.57 -24.84 10.50
CA ARG A 168 15.61 -25.43 11.38
C ARG A 168 15.30 -25.20 12.85
N ALA A 169 14.77 -24.03 13.20
CA ALA A 169 14.33 -23.76 14.57
C ALA A 169 13.11 -24.61 14.91
N PHE A 170 12.14 -24.72 14.01
CA PHE A 170 10.95 -25.56 14.18
C PHE A 170 11.31 -27.03 14.40
N ASP A 171 12.22 -27.59 13.60
CA ASP A 171 12.71 -28.96 13.79
C ASP A 171 13.39 -29.15 15.16
N LYS A 172 14.24 -28.19 15.56
CA LYS A 172 14.94 -28.24 16.85
C LYS A 172 13.97 -28.19 18.02
N TYR A 173 12.99 -27.30 17.97
CA TYR A 173 12.09 -27.05 19.09
C TYR A 173 10.83 -27.91 19.03
N GLY A 174 10.55 -28.65 17.97
CA GLY A 174 9.37 -29.51 17.85
C GLY A 174 8.12 -28.75 17.44
N VAL A 175 8.26 -27.59 16.80
CA VAL A 175 7.14 -26.89 16.17
C VAL A 175 6.89 -27.56 14.83
N GLN A 176 5.65 -27.94 14.53
CA GLN A 176 5.31 -28.53 13.23
C GLN A 176 4.54 -27.51 12.39
N ALA A 177 5.15 -27.03 11.30
CA ALA A 177 4.47 -26.24 10.29
C ALA A 177 3.60 -27.17 9.41
N GLN A 178 2.29 -27.19 9.65
CA GLN A 178 1.32 -28.07 8.99
C GLN A 178 0.59 -27.30 7.89
N TYR A 179 1.34 -26.79 6.91
CA TYR A 179 0.80 -26.01 5.79
C TYR A 179 0.79 -26.82 4.49
N GLU A 180 -0.23 -26.57 3.69
CA GLU A 180 -0.29 -26.96 2.30
C GLU A 180 -0.43 -25.71 1.42
N GLN A 181 0.16 -25.77 0.24
CA GLN A 181 0.06 -24.75 -0.79
C GLN A 181 -0.25 -25.40 -2.13
N ARG A 182 -0.92 -24.69 -3.03
CA ARG A 182 -1.09 -25.13 -4.42
C ARG A 182 -0.06 -24.47 -5.30
N TYR A 183 0.80 -25.34 -5.84
CA TYR A 183 1.90 -25.03 -6.75
C TYR A 183 3.08 -24.29 -6.11
N GLU A 184 4.17 -24.25 -6.87
CA GLU A 184 5.52 -23.94 -6.44
C GLU A 184 5.76 -22.45 -6.15
N PHE A 185 5.01 -21.55 -6.78
CA PHE A 185 5.18 -20.11 -6.59
C PHE A 185 4.32 -19.54 -5.46
N LYS A 186 3.37 -20.31 -4.88
CA LYS A 186 2.63 -19.88 -3.68
C LYS A 186 3.50 -20.03 -2.42
N ASN A 187 4.50 -19.18 -2.31
CA ASN A 187 5.66 -19.34 -1.43
C ASN A 187 5.56 -18.65 -0.06
N ALA A 188 4.42 -18.07 0.30
CA ALA A 188 4.24 -17.36 1.58
C ALA A 188 4.52 -18.22 2.83
N VAL A 189 4.32 -19.55 2.72
CA VAL A 189 4.60 -20.50 3.80
C VAL A 189 5.98 -21.15 3.71
N ASN A 190 6.76 -20.88 2.66
CA ASN A 190 8.10 -21.43 2.49
C ASN A 190 9.04 -21.13 3.67
N PRO A 191 9.02 -19.92 4.30
CA PRO A 191 9.80 -19.63 5.50
C PRO A 191 9.61 -20.64 6.64
N TYR A 192 8.45 -21.31 6.69
CA TYR A 192 8.09 -22.26 7.72
C TYR A 192 8.37 -23.72 7.31
N LEU A 193 8.31 -23.99 6.00
CA LEU A 193 8.42 -25.34 5.43
C LEU A 193 9.86 -25.73 5.04
N TYR A 194 10.67 -24.76 4.66
CA TYR A 194 12.03 -24.96 4.14
C TYR A 194 13.06 -24.17 4.94
N ASP A 195 14.32 -24.55 4.84
CA ASP A 195 15.46 -23.88 5.49
C ASP A 195 16.23 -22.91 4.58
N ASP A 196 15.88 -22.88 3.29
CA ASP A 196 16.37 -21.93 2.29
C ASP A 196 15.29 -21.72 1.19
N TYR A 197 15.56 -20.78 0.28
CA TYR A 197 14.76 -20.56 -0.91
C TYR A 197 14.68 -21.83 -1.78
N THR A 198 13.46 -22.27 -2.08
CA THR A 198 13.23 -23.21 -3.18
C THR A 198 13.57 -22.55 -4.53
N PRO A 199 13.90 -23.32 -5.59
CA PRO A 199 14.17 -22.75 -6.91
C PRO A 199 13.06 -21.82 -7.42
N ALA A 200 11.79 -22.24 -7.29
CA ALA A 200 10.63 -21.44 -7.69
C ALA A 200 10.45 -20.17 -6.84
N HIS A 201 10.70 -20.24 -5.53
CA HIS A 201 10.67 -19.06 -4.67
C HIS A 201 11.74 -18.04 -5.10
N ARG A 202 12.98 -18.51 -5.29
CA ARG A 202 14.09 -17.66 -5.76
C ARG A 202 13.78 -17.02 -7.11
N GLU A 203 13.27 -17.81 -8.05
CA GLU A 203 12.91 -17.34 -9.39
C GLU A 203 11.82 -16.26 -9.34
N ALA A 204 10.72 -16.49 -8.64
CA ALA A 204 9.64 -15.51 -8.51
C ALA A 204 10.14 -14.22 -7.84
N THR A 205 10.96 -14.34 -6.78
CA THR A 205 11.51 -13.19 -6.07
C THR A 205 12.41 -12.34 -6.95
N LEU A 206 13.37 -12.96 -7.66
CA LEU A 206 14.24 -12.24 -8.59
C LEU A 206 13.44 -11.62 -9.74
N SER A 207 12.42 -12.31 -10.24
CA SER A 207 11.58 -11.88 -11.37
C SER A 207 10.85 -10.57 -11.10
N TRP A 208 10.26 -10.38 -9.92
CA TRP A 208 9.59 -9.11 -9.61
C TRP A 208 10.59 -8.04 -9.18
N MET A 209 11.68 -8.39 -8.49
CA MET A 209 12.72 -7.44 -8.09
C MET A 209 13.37 -6.78 -9.31
N ASP A 210 13.76 -7.58 -10.31
CA ASP A 210 14.35 -7.08 -11.55
C ASP A 210 13.36 -6.18 -12.31
N SER A 211 12.10 -6.62 -12.46
CA SER A 211 11.09 -5.81 -13.13
C SER A 211 10.84 -4.46 -12.44
N ILE A 212 10.82 -4.40 -11.11
CA ILE A 212 10.69 -3.14 -10.37
C ILE A 212 11.94 -2.28 -10.59
N TYR A 213 13.13 -2.86 -10.47
CA TYR A 213 14.39 -2.11 -10.65
C TYR A 213 14.49 -1.52 -12.05
N GLN A 214 14.18 -2.29 -13.09
CA GLN A 214 14.20 -1.82 -14.47
C GLN A 214 13.12 -0.75 -14.75
N SER A 215 11.92 -0.86 -14.16
CA SER A 215 10.89 0.19 -14.25
C SER A 215 11.41 1.52 -13.67
N MET A 216 12.00 1.46 -12.47
CA MET A 216 12.55 2.62 -11.78
C MET A 216 13.68 3.27 -12.57
N LEU A 217 14.62 2.46 -13.08
CA LEU A 217 15.72 2.95 -13.92
C LEU A 217 15.20 3.62 -15.19
N SER A 218 14.21 3.03 -15.87
CA SER A 218 13.57 3.61 -17.05
C SER A 218 12.94 4.98 -16.74
N ASN A 219 12.21 5.09 -15.62
CA ASN A 219 11.60 6.35 -15.19
C ASN A 219 12.64 7.43 -14.86
N ILE A 220 13.71 7.09 -14.13
CA ILE A 220 14.80 8.03 -13.83
C ILE A 220 15.51 8.47 -15.11
N ALA A 221 15.86 7.51 -15.97
CA ALA A 221 16.54 7.76 -17.24
C ALA A 221 15.73 8.72 -18.12
N HIS A 222 14.42 8.48 -18.22
CA HIS A 222 13.49 9.36 -18.93
C HIS A 222 13.47 10.78 -18.36
N ASP A 223 13.29 10.93 -17.05
CA ASP A 223 13.11 12.25 -16.41
C ASP A 223 14.38 13.09 -16.43
N ARG A 224 15.54 12.42 -16.30
CA ARG A 224 16.86 13.06 -16.28
C ARG A 224 17.50 13.14 -17.67
N ARG A 225 16.88 12.53 -18.69
CA ARG A 225 17.40 12.42 -20.06
C ARG A 225 18.80 11.80 -20.11
N ILE A 226 18.98 10.72 -19.34
CA ILE A 226 20.22 9.94 -19.27
C ILE A 226 19.94 8.59 -19.92
N ASP A 227 20.94 8.02 -20.59
CA ASP A 227 20.86 6.63 -21.07
C ASP A 227 20.68 5.66 -19.89
N GLN A 228 19.71 4.73 -19.99
CA GLN A 228 19.37 3.82 -18.90
C GLN A 228 20.53 2.89 -18.51
N ALA A 229 21.27 2.35 -19.50
CA ALA A 229 22.38 1.46 -19.22
C ALA A 229 23.54 2.19 -18.53
N LYS A 230 23.84 3.41 -18.96
CA LYS A 230 24.81 4.28 -18.30
C LYS A 230 24.38 4.65 -16.88
N LEU A 231 23.10 4.97 -16.68
CA LEU A 231 22.55 5.25 -15.36
C LEU A 231 22.72 4.04 -14.43
N GLN A 232 22.31 2.86 -14.89
CA GLN A 232 22.44 1.62 -14.13
C GLN A 232 23.89 1.37 -13.72
N GLN A 233 24.82 1.41 -14.68
CA GLN A 233 26.25 1.25 -14.40
C GLN A 233 26.76 2.28 -13.37
N THR A 234 26.31 3.53 -13.47
CA THR A 234 26.70 4.60 -12.55
C THR A 234 26.17 4.33 -11.14
N LEU A 235 24.90 3.94 -11.01
CA LEU A 235 24.26 3.67 -9.72
C LEU A 235 24.88 2.44 -9.03
N GLU A 236 25.09 1.35 -9.77
CA GLU A 236 25.67 0.10 -9.26
C GLU A 236 27.15 0.24 -8.85
N ALA A 237 27.88 1.21 -9.43
CA ALA A 237 29.28 1.50 -9.08
C ALA A 237 29.45 2.33 -7.79
N GLY A 238 28.35 2.74 -7.14
CA GLY A 238 28.40 3.39 -5.82
C GLY A 238 28.95 2.48 -4.70
N PRO A 239 28.97 2.94 -3.45
CA PRO A 239 28.33 4.15 -2.92
C PRO A 239 29.11 5.44 -3.22
N TYR A 240 28.41 6.57 -3.20
CA TYR A 240 28.98 7.91 -3.39
C TYR A 240 28.72 8.83 -2.19
N GLY A 241 29.55 9.85 -2.05
CA GLY A 241 29.21 11.06 -1.28
C GLY A 241 28.37 12.04 -2.11
N ALA A 242 27.70 12.98 -1.44
CA ALA A 242 26.88 14.01 -2.10
C ALA A 242 27.66 14.80 -3.17
N GLU A 243 28.92 15.12 -2.91
CA GLU A 243 29.80 15.84 -3.83
C GLU A 243 30.05 15.04 -5.11
N GLN A 244 30.36 13.75 -4.99
CA GLN A 244 30.51 12.85 -6.13
C GLN A 244 29.18 12.66 -6.89
N ALA A 245 28.06 12.58 -6.17
CA ALA A 245 26.74 12.50 -6.80
C ALA A 245 26.43 13.76 -7.62
N LEU A 246 26.89 14.94 -7.21
CA LEU A 246 26.81 16.16 -7.99
C LEU A 246 27.70 16.09 -9.24
N ASP A 247 28.96 15.68 -9.09
CA ASP A 247 29.93 15.56 -10.20
C ASP A 247 29.47 14.57 -11.27
N LEU A 248 28.80 13.49 -10.86
CA LEU A 248 28.17 12.49 -11.73
C LEU A 248 26.83 12.94 -12.33
N GLY A 249 26.32 14.10 -11.92
CA GLY A 249 25.04 14.63 -12.35
C GLY A 249 23.83 13.85 -11.82
N LEU A 250 23.99 13.09 -10.74
CA LEU A 250 22.92 12.33 -10.07
C LEU A 250 22.02 13.24 -9.22
N VAL A 251 22.55 14.35 -8.71
CA VAL A 251 21.80 15.45 -8.06
C VAL A 251 22.09 16.77 -8.78
N THR A 252 21.26 17.80 -8.58
CA THR A 252 21.44 19.09 -9.28
C THR A 252 22.14 20.15 -8.42
N HIS A 253 21.97 20.08 -7.10
CA HIS A 253 22.55 21.06 -6.16
C HIS A 253 22.99 20.41 -4.86
N LEU A 254 23.94 21.07 -4.20
CA LEU A 254 24.28 20.82 -2.80
C LEU A 254 23.76 21.96 -1.94
N GLY A 255 23.16 21.63 -0.80
CA GLY A 255 22.68 22.61 0.15
C GLY A 255 21.92 21.98 1.31
N GLN A 256 21.74 22.75 2.38
CA GLN A 256 20.90 22.38 3.50
C GLN A 256 19.42 22.47 3.13
N VAL A 257 18.54 21.90 3.97
CA VAL A 257 17.08 21.93 3.76
C VAL A 257 16.58 23.37 3.53
N HIS A 258 17.11 24.33 4.31
CA HIS A 258 16.73 25.74 4.20
C HIS A 258 17.15 26.39 2.88
N ASP A 259 18.22 25.91 2.24
CA ASP A 259 18.67 26.43 0.95
C ASP A 259 17.71 26.02 -0.17
N ALA A 260 17.31 24.74 -0.19
CA ALA A 260 16.33 24.21 -1.13
C ALA A 260 14.94 24.84 -0.92
N GLN A 261 14.55 25.03 0.34
CA GLN A 261 13.33 25.73 0.70
C GLN A 261 13.36 27.20 0.23
N ALA A 262 14.48 27.91 0.42
CA ALA A 262 14.66 29.26 -0.10
C ALA A 262 14.61 29.32 -1.64
N ALA A 263 15.13 28.30 -2.33
CA ALA A 263 15.03 28.19 -3.79
C ALA A 263 13.56 28.07 -4.26
N ALA A 264 12.73 27.29 -3.56
CA ALA A 264 11.30 27.21 -3.83
C ALA A 264 10.59 28.56 -3.59
N MET A 265 10.95 29.27 -2.52
CA MET A 265 10.34 30.55 -2.15
C MET A 265 10.59 31.69 -3.14
N LYS A 266 11.73 31.67 -3.84
CA LYS A 266 12.04 32.65 -4.91
C LYS A 266 11.05 32.64 -6.08
N ARG A 267 10.15 31.65 -6.14
CA ARG A 267 9.10 31.54 -7.17
C ARG A 267 7.84 32.30 -6.81
N GLY A 268 7.72 32.73 -5.55
CA GLY A 268 6.69 33.63 -5.08
C GLY A 268 7.15 35.09 -5.01
N ASP A 269 6.30 35.91 -4.41
CA ASP A 269 6.59 37.29 -4.00
C ASP A 269 7.01 37.35 -2.51
N ASP A 270 7.33 38.55 -2.01
CA ASP A 270 7.75 38.78 -0.62
C ASP A 270 6.68 38.40 0.43
N LYS A 271 5.43 38.18 0.01
CA LYS A 271 4.32 37.77 0.89
C LYS A 271 4.05 36.27 0.83
N THR A 272 4.79 35.54 -0.01
CA THR A 272 4.58 34.12 -0.21
C THR A 272 4.89 33.37 1.07
N GLN A 273 4.06 32.38 1.39
CA GLN A 273 4.19 31.56 2.59
C GLN A 273 4.42 30.10 2.21
N ILE A 274 5.07 29.36 3.11
CA ILE A 274 5.15 27.91 3.01
C ILE A 274 4.00 27.33 3.78
N VAL A 275 3.25 26.44 3.12
CA VAL A 275 2.09 25.77 3.71
C VAL A 275 2.30 24.27 3.55
N ASP A 276 2.14 23.52 4.64
CA ASP A 276 2.18 22.06 4.61
C ASP A 276 1.08 21.51 3.68
N LEU A 277 1.38 20.46 2.90
CA LEU A 277 0.45 19.86 1.95
C LEU A 277 -0.86 19.44 2.64
N ARG A 278 -0.80 19.00 3.90
CA ARG A 278 -1.99 18.63 4.67
C ARG A 278 -2.81 19.85 5.06
N ASP A 279 -2.17 20.93 5.48
CA ASP A 279 -2.87 22.17 5.81
C ASP A 279 -3.49 22.80 4.57
N TYR A 280 -2.81 22.69 3.43
CA TYR A 280 -3.36 23.05 2.13
C TYR A 280 -4.56 22.17 1.76
N GLU A 281 -4.49 20.84 1.89
CA GLU A 281 -5.62 19.94 1.62
C GLU A 281 -6.87 20.34 2.41
N ARG A 282 -6.70 20.66 3.70
CA ARG A 282 -7.79 21.05 4.61
C ARG A 282 -8.35 22.44 4.32
N SER A 283 -7.61 23.31 3.63
CA SER A 283 -8.09 24.63 3.21
C SER A 283 -8.95 24.56 1.94
N LEU A 284 -8.89 23.45 1.20
CA LEU A 284 -9.68 23.25 -0.01
C LEU A 284 -11.14 22.98 0.35
N ASP A 285 -12.05 23.69 -0.30
CA ASP A 285 -13.48 23.45 -0.18
C ASP A 285 -13.92 22.38 -1.20
N PRO A 286 -14.40 21.19 -0.78
CA PRO A 286 -14.93 20.21 -1.70
C PRO A 286 -16.28 20.70 -2.25
N GLN A 287 -16.27 21.27 -3.45
CA GLN A 287 -17.49 21.57 -4.19
C GLN A 287 -17.86 20.37 -5.06
N VAL A 288 -18.71 19.49 -4.55
CA VAL A 288 -19.23 18.36 -5.33
C VAL A 288 -20.62 18.70 -5.85
N THR A 289 -20.73 18.98 -7.16
CA THR A 289 -22.01 19.20 -7.85
C THR A 289 -22.07 18.32 -9.10
N GLY A 290 -23.27 17.83 -9.44
CA GLY A 290 -23.50 17.02 -10.64
C GLY A 290 -23.18 15.53 -10.49
N ASP A 291 -22.82 14.92 -11.61
CA ASP A 291 -22.46 13.50 -11.74
C ASP A 291 -21.11 13.21 -11.07
N GLN A 292 -20.99 12.01 -10.49
CA GLN A 292 -19.88 11.64 -9.60
C GLN A 292 -19.25 10.30 -9.97
N ILE A 293 -17.98 10.15 -9.64
CA ILE A 293 -17.28 8.86 -9.61
C ILE A 293 -17.10 8.52 -8.13
N ALA A 294 -17.66 7.40 -7.69
CA ALA A 294 -17.47 6.92 -6.32
C ALA A 294 -16.08 6.28 -6.20
N VAL A 295 -15.30 6.67 -5.19
CA VAL A 295 -14.06 6.01 -4.84
C VAL A 295 -14.34 5.09 -3.65
N ILE A 296 -14.10 3.79 -3.81
CA ILE A 296 -14.21 2.79 -2.75
C ILE A 296 -12.80 2.39 -2.37
N ASP A 297 -12.51 2.49 -1.08
CA ASP A 297 -11.21 2.22 -0.49
C ASP A 297 -11.12 0.77 0.00
N GLY A 298 -10.04 0.08 -0.38
CA GLY A 298 -9.69 -1.26 0.07
C GLY A 298 -8.19 -1.38 0.35
N GLU A 299 -7.78 -1.25 1.62
CA GLU A 299 -6.38 -1.40 2.06
C GLU A 299 -6.21 -2.50 3.12
N GLY A 300 -5.17 -3.32 2.95
CA GLY A 300 -4.75 -4.32 3.92
C GLY A 300 -5.32 -5.72 3.70
N ALA A 301 -5.16 -6.59 4.69
CA ALA A 301 -5.59 -7.99 4.59
C ALA A 301 -7.11 -8.09 4.48
N ILE A 302 -7.60 -9.04 3.68
CA ILE A 302 -9.04 -9.25 3.49
C ILE A 302 -9.58 -10.19 4.56
N MET A 303 -10.59 -9.75 5.29
CA MET A 303 -11.23 -10.50 6.37
C MET A 303 -12.76 -10.38 6.31
N THR A 304 -13.45 -11.38 6.85
CA THR A 304 -14.91 -11.36 6.99
C THR A 304 -15.35 -10.39 8.09
N GLY A 305 -16.51 -9.75 7.92
CA GLY A 305 -17.16 -8.96 8.96
C GLY A 305 -17.13 -7.46 8.70
N LYS A 306 -17.25 -6.67 9.78
CA LYS A 306 -17.39 -5.20 9.79
C LYS A 306 -16.55 -4.54 10.89
N GLY A 307 -16.19 -3.27 10.73
CA GLY A 307 -15.76 -2.38 11.82
C GLY A 307 -14.28 -1.97 11.89
N GLY A 308 -13.96 -1.14 12.88
CA GLY A 308 -12.64 -0.54 13.07
C GLY A 308 -11.73 -1.41 13.94
N GLY A 309 -10.52 -1.68 13.46
CA GLY A 309 -9.50 -2.31 14.28
C GLY A 309 -9.15 -1.46 15.52
N GLY A 310 -8.58 -2.10 16.55
CA GLY A 310 -8.15 -1.41 17.76
C GLY A 310 -7.14 -0.28 17.46
N PHE A 311 -6.94 0.62 18.43
CA PHE A 311 -5.90 1.65 18.32
C PHE A 311 -4.55 1.01 17.94
N GLY A 312 -3.94 1.48 16.84
CA GLY A 312 -2.69 0.94 16.31
C GLY A 312 -2.82 -0.33 15.47
N SER A 313 -4.04 -0.79 15.16
CA SER A 313 -4.27 -1.90 14.21
C SER A 313 -3.80 -1.53 12.81
N SER A 314 -3.34 -2.51 12.03
CA SER A 314 -3.06 -2.32 10.60
C SER A 314 -4.35 -2.12 9.79
N PRO A 315 -4.30 -1.54 8.59
CA PRO A 315 -5.44 -1.53 7.66
C PRO A 315 -5.95 -2.95 7.36
N THR A 316 -7.26 -3.08 7.22
CA THR A 316 -7.94 -4.35 6.93
C THR A 316 -9.12 -4.08 6.00
N MET A 317 -9.26 -4.90 4.96
CA MET A 317 -10.42 -4.91 4.08
C MET A 317 -11.49 -5.83 4.65
N LEU A 318 -12.55 -5.23 5.22
CA LEU A 318 -13.66 -5.97 5.81
C LEU A 318 -14.80 -6.16 4.81
N SER A 319 -15.18 -7.42 4.59
CA SER A 319 -16.08 -7.77 3.49
C SER A 319 -17.45 -7.11 3.59
N ASP A 320 -18.02 -6.96 4.79
CA ASP A 320 -19.33 -6.33 4.95
C ASP A 320 -19.26 -4.83 4.62
N ASP A 321 -18.22 -4.14 5.08
CA ASP A 321 -18.07 -2.69 4.90
C ASP A 321 -17.84 -2.34 3.42
N ILE A 322 -16.93 -3.06 2.75
CA ILE A 322 -16.63 -2.84 1.33
C ILE A 322 -17.82 -3.23 0.45
N SER A 323 -18.48 -4.36 0.75
CA SER A 323 -19.68 -4.76 0.00
C SER A 323 -20.80 -3.73 0.15
N ASN A 324 -21.01 -3.21 1.36
CA ASN A 324 -21.98 -2.15 1.59
C ASN A 324 -21.64 -0.85 0.85
N ALA A 325 -20.35 -0.52 0.69
CA ALA A 325 -19.93 0.62 -0.12
C ALA A 325 -20.31 0.43 -1.60
N PHE A 326 -20.09 -0.76 -2.16
CA PHE A 326 -20.53 -1.10 -3.52
C PHE A 326 -22.06 -1.01 -3.67
N TYR A 327 -22.81 -1.60 -2.74
CA TYR A 327 -24.28 -1.52 -2.78
C TYR A 327 -24.81 -0.09 -2.62
N THR A 328 -24.11 0.76 -1.87
CA THR A 328 -24.45 2.18 -1.71
C THR A 328 -24.21 2.94 -3.01
N ALA A 329 -23.02 2.78 -3.59
CA ALA A 329 -22.66 3.40 -4.87
C ALA A 329 -23.57 2.93 -6.03
N ALA A 330 -23.98 1.66 -6.03
CA ALA A 330 -24.90 1.10 -7.02
C ALA A 330 -26.29 1.78 -6.98
N LYS A 331 -26.77 2.15 -5.78
CA LYS A 331 -28.09 2.78 -5.58
C LYS A 331 -28.08 4.29 -5.79
N ASP A 332 -26.92 4.93 -5.73
CA ASP A 332 -26.82 6.38 -5.90
C ASP A 332 -27.02 6.78 -7.37
N THR A 333 -27.97 7.68 -7.60
CA THR A 333 -28.33 8.17 -8.95
C THR A 333 -27.33 9.18 -9.51
N LYS A 334 -26.51 9.80 -8.64
CA LYS A 334 -25.43 10.72 -9.04
C LYS A 334 -24.15 9.99 -9.42
N VAL A 335 -23.93 8.79 -8.89
CA VAL A 335 -22.74 7.98 -9.21
C VAL A 335 -22.88 7.43 -10.62
N ARG A 336 -21.95 7.74 -11.52
CA ARG A 336 -21.91 7.22 -12.90
C ARG A 336 -20.96 6.04 -13.05
N ALA A 337 -19.85 6.05 -12.30
CA ALA A 337 -18.86 4.99 -12.30
C ALA A 337 -18.25 4.82 -10.89
N ILE A 338 -17.56 3.71 -10.66
CA ILE A 338 -16.86 3.40 -9.42
C ILE A 338 -15.39 3.18 -9.72
N VAL A 339 -14.51 3.82 -8.96
CA VAL A 339 -13.09 3.46 -8.86
C VAL A 339 -12.88 2.71 -7.56
N PHE A 340 -12.47 1.44 -7.64
CA PHE A 340 -12.12 0.63 -6.48
C PHE A 340 -10.60 0.65 -6.28
N ARG A 341 -10.12 1.36 -5.25
CA ARG A 341 -8.70 1.45 -4.91
C ARG A 341 -8.30 0.23 -4.06
N VAL A 342 -7.46 -0.65 -4.61
CA VAL A 342 -7.05 -1.90 -3.96
C VAL A 342 -5.56 -1.87 -3.64
N SER A 343 -5.23 -1.94 -2.34
CA SER A 343 -3.87 -2.14 -1.83
C SER A 343 -3.88 -3.29 -0.82
N SER A 344 -3.90 -4.54 -1.32
CA SER A 344 -4.11 -5.74 -0.51
C SER A 344 -3.21 -6.92 -0.90
N PRO A 345 -2.57 -7.59 0.08
CA PRO A 345 -1.87 -8.86 -0.14
C PRO A 345 -2.84 -10.06 -0.24
N GLY A 346 -4.15 -9.83 -0.09
CA GLY A 346 -5.18 -10.85 -0.04
C GLY A 346 -5.62 -11.21 1.37
N GLY A 347 -6.18 -12.40 1.55
CA GLY A 347 -6.74 -12.85 2.81
C GLY A 347 -7.77 -13.94 2.62
N SER A 348 -8.89 -13.86 3.34
CA SER A 348 -9.98 -14.83 3.29
C SER A 348 -10.60 -14.92 1.89
N ASP A 349 -10.74 -16.14 1.39
CA ASP A 349 -11.45 -16.49 0.16
C ASP A 349 -12.93 -16.13 0.26
N THR A 350 -13.61 -16.50 1.35
CA THR A 350 -15.02 -16.17 1.60
C THR A 350 -15.27 -14.66 1.58
N ALA A 351 -14.41 -13.89 2.24
CA ALA A 351 -14.51 -12.43 2.27
C ALA A 351 -14.27 -11.81 0.88
N SER A 352 -13.30 -12.35 0.13
CA SER A 352 -12.99 -11.91 -1.23
C SER A 352 -14.16 -12.19 -2.18
N GLU A 353 -14.78 -13.36 -2.07
CA GLU A 353 -15.94 -13.74 -2.89
C GLU A 353 -17.15 -12.85 -2.59
N GLN A 354 -17.39 -12.49 -1.33
CA GLN A 354 -18.45 -11.55 -0.95
C GLN A 354 -18.25 -10.17 -1.60
N ILE A 355 -17.03 -9.62 -1.55
CA ILE A 355 -16.70 -8.33 -2.18
C ILE A 355 -16.83 -8.41 -3.70
N ALA A 356 -16.33 -9.48 -4.33
CA ALA A 356 -16.40 -9.66 -5.77
C ALA A 356 -17.86 -9.73 -6.27
N ASN A 357 -18.74 -10.41 -5.54
CA ASN A 357 -20.18 -10.43 -5.83
C ASN A 357 -20.83 -9.05 -5.67
N ALA A 358 -20.44 -8.26 -4.67
CA ALA A 358 -20.95 -6.90 -4.50
C ALA A 358 -20.50 -5.96 -5.63
N MET A 359 -19.25 -6.08 -6.08
CA MET A 359 -18.73 -5.36 -7.25
C MET A 359 -19.53 -5.74 -8.51
N GLN A 360 -19.77 -7.02 -8.73
CA GLN A 360 -20.54 -7.51 -9.87
C GLN A 360 -21.99 -6.99 -9.84
N ALA A 361 -22.63 -6.94 -8.67
CA ALA A 361 -23.95 -6.33 -8.51
C ALA A 361 -23.96 -4.83 -8.88
N ALA A 362 -22.90 -4.08 -8.57
CA ALA A 362 -22.77 -2.69 -8.99
C ALA A 362 -22.66 -2.55 -10.52
N LYS A 363 -21.91 -3.45 -11.17
CA LYS A 363 -21.82 -3.51 -12.64
C LYS A 363 -23.16 -3.84 -13.29
N GLU A 364 -23.90 -4.81 -12.73
CA GLU A 364 -25.24 -5.18 -13.19
C GLU A 364 -26.26 -4.06 -13.01
N ALA A 365 -26.07 -3.20 -12.01
CA ALA A 365 -26.84 -1.97 -11.84
C ALA A 365 -26.45 -0.84 -12.82
N GLY A 366 -25.56 -1.12 -13.79
CA GLY A 366 -25.13 -0.17 -14.81
C GLY A 366 -24.03 0.80 -14.36
N LYS A 367 -23.33 0.52 -13.25
CA LYS A 367 -22.17 1.30 -12.80
C LYS A 367 -20.88 0.58 -13.23
N PRO A 368 -20.15 1.04 -14.26
CA PRO A 368 -18.83 0.48 -14.55
C PRO A 368 -17.90 0.60 -13.33
N VAL A 369 -17.11 -0.44 -13.08
CA VAL A 369 -16.14 -0.47 -11.99
C VAL A 369 -14.74 -0.56 -12.58
N VAL A 370 -13.90 0.43 -12.29
CA VAL A 370 -12.47 0.42 -12.62
C VAL A 370 -11.69 0.15 -11.35
N VAL A 371 -10.81 -0.85 -11.37
CA VAL A 371 -9.88 -1.09 -10.26
C VAL A 371 -8.63 -0.25 -10.47
N SER A 372 -8.21 0.46 -9.42
CA SER A 372 -6.90 1.09 -9.31
C SER A 372 -6.07 0.30 -8.30
N MET A 373 -5.00 -0.35 -8.75
CA MET A 373 -4.13 -1.13 -7.86
C MET A 373 -3.01 -0.25 -7.29
N GLY A 374 -2.91 -0.20 -5.96
CA GLY A 374 -1.82 0.43 -5.22
C GLY A 374 -0.59 -0.48 -5.14
N GLU A 375 0.05 -0.55 -3.97
CA GLU A 375 1.25 -1.38 -3.78
C GLU A 375 1.01 -2.86 -4.04
N TYR A 376 -0.09 -3.39 -3.52
CA TYR A 376 -0.47 -4.79 -3.68
C TYR A 376 -1.88 -4.93 -4.25
N ALA A 377 -2.08 -5.90 -5.13
CA ALA A 377 -3.40 -6.43 -5.43
C ALA A 377 -3.23 -7.90 -5.78
N ALA A 378 -2.74 -8.68 -4.82
CA ALA A 378 -2.32 -10.06 -5.01
C ALA A 378 -3.20 -11.03 -4.21
N SER A 379 -3.29 -12.29 -4.64
CA SER A 379 -4.11 -13.32 -4.00
C SER A 379 -5.57 -12.86 -3.91
N GLY A 380 -6.17 -12.78 -2.71
CA GLY A 380 -7.52 -12.24 -2.54
C GLY A 380 -7.68 -10.81 -3.08
N GLY A 381 -6.62 -9.99 -3.07
CA GLY A 381 -6.62 -8.66 -3.69
C GLY A 381 -6.81 -8.72 -5.20
N TYR A 382 -6.27 -9.74 -5.87
CA TYR A 382 -6.54 -9.97 -7.29
C TYR A 382 -7.92 -10.60 -7.51
N TRP A 383 -8.38 -11.47 -6.59
CA TRP A 383 -9.73 -12.05 -6.63
C TRP A 383 -10.80 -10.94 -6.71
N VAL A 384 -10.78 -10.00 -5.76
CA VAL A 384 -11.74 -8.88 -5.73
C VAL A 384 -11.60 -7.91 -6.90
N SER A 385 -10.49 -7.98 -7.64
CA SER A 385 -10.21 -7.09 -8.77
C SER A 385 -10.59 -7.70 -10.12
N SER A 386 -10.49 -9.03 -10.25
CA SER A 386 -10.48 -9.71 -11.55
C SER A 386 -11.78 -9.59 -12.34
N GLY A 387 -12.91 -9.32 -11.67
CA GLY A 387 -14.21 -9.08 -12.31
C GLY A 387 -14.48 -7.62 -12.70
N ALA A 388 -13.54 -6.69 -12.55
CA ALA A 388 -13.75 -5.28 -12.88
C ALA A 388 -13.96 -5.03 -14.39
N SER A 389 -14.57 -3.89 -14.74
CA SER A 389 -14.70 -3.45 -16.14
C SER A 389 -13.36 -3.09 -16.78
N SER A 390 -12.43 -2.57 -15.97
CA SER A 390 -11.05 -2.30 -16.35
C SER A 390 -10.16 -2.33 -15.10
N ILE A 391 -8.91 -2.76 -15.25
CA ILE A 391 -7.91 -2.83 -14.18
C ILE A 391 -6.69 -2.00 -14.58
N VAL A 392 -6.40 -0.99 -13.77
CA VAL A 392 -5.21 -0.14 -13.88
C VAL A 392 -4.26 -0.49 -12.73
N ALA A 393 -2.99 -0.75 -13.04
CA ALA A 393 -1.96 -1.03 -12.05
C ALA A 393 -0.70 -0.23 -12.33
N ASN A 394 0.01 0.22 -11.29
CA ASN A 394 1.32 0.81 -11.50
C ASN A 394 2.28 -0.26 -12.05
N PRO A 395 3.28 0.10 -12.88
CA PRO A 395 4.28 -0.86 -13.37
C PRO A 395 4.90 -1.71 -12.26
N SER A 396 5.12 -1.13 -11.08
CA SER A 396 5.72 -1.80 -9.91
C SER A 396 4.71 -2.41 -8.92
N THR A 397 3.39 -2.26 -9.12
CA THR A 397 2.37 -2.95 -8.31
C THR A 397 2.63 -4.45 -8.27
N LEU A 398 2.54 -5.06 -7.09
CA LEU A 398 2.61 -6.52 -6.94
C LEU A 398 1.20 -7.14 -6.99
N THR A 399 0.90 -7.86 -8.06
CA THR A 399 -0.42 -8.47 -8.32
C THR A 399 -0.30 -9.96 -8.69
N GLY A 400 -1.39 -10.56 -9.18
CA GLY A 400 -1.48 -11.98 -9.43
C GLY A 400 -1.52 -12.77 -8.12
N SER A 401 -0.51 -13.61 -7.88
CA SER A 401 -0.48 -14.60 -6.79
C SER A 401 -1.75 -15.47 -6.74
N ILE A 402 -2.24 -15.85 -7.93
CA ILE A 402 -3.43 -16.69 -8.12
C ILE A 402 -3.08 -18.09 -7.63
N GLY A 403 -3.40 -18.35 -6.38
CA GLY A 403 -3.04 -19.57 -5.67
C GLY A 403 -3.46 -19.50 -4.21
N VAL A 404 -3.45 -20.65 -3.55
CA VAL A 404 -4.02 -20.84 -2.21
C VAL A 404 -3.03 -21.59 -1.34
N PHE A 405 -2.95 -21.21 -0.07
CA PHE A 405 -2.32 -22.01 0.96
C PHE A 405 -3.24 -22.05 2.19
N GLY A 406 -3.10 -23.08 3.01
CA GLY A 406 -3.88 -23.25 4.22
C GLY A 406 -3.18 -24.19 5.18
N GLY A 407 -3.42 -24.03 6.48
CA GLY A 407 -2.77 -24.84 7.50
C GLY A 407 -2.65 -24.13 8.83
N LYS A 408 -1.77 -24.68 9.68
CA LYS A 408 -1.56 -24.21 11.05
C LYS A 408 -0.18 -24.60 11.56
N PHE A 409 0.20 -24.07 12.72
CA PHE A 409 1.27 -24.63 13.52
C PHE A 409 0.70 -25.67 14.50
N ALA A 410 1.42 -26.77 14.72
CA ALA A 410 1.22 -27.63 15.88
C ALA A 410 2.37 -27.43 16.86
N LEU A 411 2.02 -27.07 18.09
CA LEU A 411 2.92 -26.61 19.14
C LEU A 411 3.03 -27.58 20.31
N GLY A 412 2.19 -28.61 20.42
CA GLY A 412 2.17 -29.51 21.59
C GLY A 412 3.52 -30.16 21.88
N ASP A 413 4.20 -30.69 20.87
CA ASP A 413 5.54 -31.28 21.03
C ASP A 413 6.59 -30.25 21.46
N ALA A 414 6.43 -28.99 21.05
CA ALA A 414 7.33 -27.91 21.46
C ALA A 414 7.08 -27.47 22.89
N LEU A 415 5.83 -27.28 23.26
CA LEU A 415 5.42 -26.78 24.58
C LEU A 415 5.60 -27.84 25.68
N SER A 416 5.42 -29.12 25.36
CA SER A 416 5.62 -30.22 26.33
C SER A 416 7.06 -30.28 26.86
N LYS A 417 8.05 -29.85 26.06
CA LYS A 417 9.46 -29.72 26.49
C LYS A 417 9.64 -28.69 27.62
N PHE A 418 8.69 -27.78 27.80
CA PHE A 418 8.66 -26.77 28.86
C PHE A 418 7.62 -27.08 29.94
N GLY A 419 7.07 -28.31 29.96
CA GLY A 419 6.05 -28.71 30.92
C GLY A 419 4.67 -28.11 30.65
N ILE A 420 4.42 -27.62 29.42
CA ILE A 420 3.14 -27.04 29.02
C ILE A 420 2.43 -28.03 28.07
N ASP A 421 1.29 -28.53 28.50
CA ASP A 421 0.47 -29.45 27.70
C ASP A 421 -0.77 -28.75 27.15
N ILE A 422 -0.97 -28.82 25.84
CA ILE A 422 -2.27 -28.49 25.22
C ILE A 422 -3.10 -29.78 25.19
N ARG A 423 -4.25 -29.78 25.87
CA ARG A 423 -5.17 -30.92 25.95
C ARG A 423 -6.49 -30.56 25.29
N ASP A 424 -6.81 -31.25 24.21
CA ASP A 424 -8.09 -31.08 23.52
C ASP A 424 -9.21 -31.78 24.29
N ILE A 425 -10.35 -31.10 24.44
CA ILE A 425 -11.63 -31.70 24.81
C ILE A 425 -12.63 -31.34 23.72
N GLY A 426 -13.38 -32.32 23.21
CA GLY A 426 -14.24 -32.11 22.06
C GLY A 426 -15.50 -32.98 22.10
N VAL A 427 -16.54 -32.48 21.44
CA VAL A 427 -17.79 -33.19 21.16
C VAL A 427 -18.04 -33.08 19.64
N GLY A 428 -18.40 -34.19 18.99
CA GLY A 428 -18.60 -34.25 17.54
C GLY A 428 -17.56 -35.14 16.83
N GLY A 429 -17.49 -35.03 15.49
CA GLY A 429 -16.58 -35.84 14.68
C GLY A 429 -15.12 -35.39 14.74
N ASP A 430 -14.22 -36.20 14.17
CA ASP A 430 -12.77 -36.02 14.23
C ASP A 430 -12.27 -34.65 13.75
N TYR A 431 -12.97 -34.00 12.81
CA TYR A 431 -12.56 -32.70 12.29
C TYR A 431 -12.75 -31.54 13.29
N SER A 432 -13.52 -31.74 14.38
CA SER A 432 -13.77 -30.72 15.42
C SER A 432 -12.49 -30.19 16.09
N SER A 433 -11.43 -31.00 16.13
CA SER A 433 -10.12 -30.63 16.69
C SER A 433 -9.06 -30.38 15.61
N ALA A 434 -9.43 -30.36 14.33
CA ALA A 434 -8.47 -30.31 13.22
C ALA A 434 -7.55 -29.09 13.28
N PHE A 435 -8.05 -27.94 13.75
CA PHE A 435 -7.27 -26.71 13.87
C PHE A 435 -6.71 -26.44 15.28
N SER A 436 -6.80 -27.40 16.22
CA SER A 436 -6.13 -27.29 17.52
C SER A 436 -4.62 -27.20 17.35
N GLU A 437 -3.95 -26.34 18.10
CA GLU A 437 -2.48 -26.25 18.12
C GLU A 437 -1.81 -27.46 18.81
N ALA A 438 -2.57 -28.33 19.47
CA ALA A 438 -2.02 -29.44 20.25
C ALA A 438 -1.21 -30.44 19.40
N LYS A 439 -1.69 -30.78 18.20
CA LYS A 439 -1.16 -31.89 17.40
C LYS A 439 -1.24 -31.60 15.90
N GLY A 440 -0.44 -32.31 15.10
CA GLY A 440 -0.55 -32.25 13.64
C GLY A 440 -1.89 -32.77 13.11
N PHE A 441 -2.19 -32.52 11.83
CA PHE A 441 -3.38 -33.08 11.20
C PHE A 441 -3.28 -34.61 11.12
N SER A 442 -4.36 -35.31 11.42
CA SER A 442 -4.48 -36.73 11.05
C SER A 442 -4.54 -36.89 9.52
N PRO A 443 -4.28 -38.09 8.96
CA PRO A 443 -4.40 -38.31 7.51
C PRO A 443 -5.77 -37.91 6.94
N ALA A 444 -6.86 -38.20 7.66
CA ALA A 444 -8.21 -37.82 7.26
C ALA A 444 -8.45 -36.30 7.33
N GLN A 445 -7.99 -35.64 8.40
CA GLN A 445 -8.08 -34.18 8.53
C GLN A 445 -7.25 -33.47 7.45
N ARG A 446 -6.06 -34.00 7.14
CA ARG A 446 -5.20 -33.47 6.07
C ARG A 446 -5.84 -33.66 4.70
N ALA A 447 -6.42 -34.82 4.41
CA ALA A 447 -7.15 -35.05 3.15
C ALA A 447 -8.34 -34.09 3.00
N ALA A 448 -9.07 -33.82 4.09
CA ALA A 448 -10.16 -32.83 4.09
C ALA A 448 -9.65 -31.39 3.87
N LEU A 449 -8.54 -30.99 4.52
CA LEU A 449 -7.89 -29.70 4.26
C LEU A 449 -7.46 -29.58 2.79
N SER A 450 -6.83 -30.63 2.25
CA SER A 450 -6.37 -30.67 0.87
C SER A 450 -7.54 -30.49 -0.11
N SER A 451 -8.62 -31.25 0.07
CA SER A 451 -9.83 -31.12 -0.76
C SER A 451 -10.43 -29.70 -0.71
N TRP A 452 -10.47 -29.08 0.48
CA TRP A 452 -10.93 -27.70 0.62
C TRP A 452 -10.02 -26.70 -0.13
N ILE A 453 -8.69 -26.83 0.01
CA ILE A 453 -7.74 -25.97 -0.71
C ILE A 453 -7.85 -26.18 -2.24
N ASP A 454 -8.06 -27.40 -2.72
CA ASP A 454 -8.28 -27.70 -4.15
C ASP A 454 -9.54 -27.00 -4.68
N GLN A 455 -10.63 -27.03 -3.92
CA GLN A 455 -11.87 -26.34 -4.28
C GLN A 455 -11.65 -24.84 -4.42
N ILE A 456 -10.97 -24.20 -3.45
CA ILE A 456 -10.67 -22.77 -3.51
C ILE A 456 -9.78 -22.46 -4.72
N TYR A 457 -8.73 -23.26 -4.95
CA TYR A 457 -7.82 -23.02 -6.08
C TYR A 457 -8.55 -23.10 -7.42
N ASN A 458 -9.35 -24.16 -7.62
CA ASN A 458 -10.12 -24.33 -8.86
C ASN A 458 -11.16 -23.21 -9.03
N GLY A 459 -11.84 -22.82 -7.95
CA GLY A 459 -12.73 -21.67 -7.93
C GLY A 459 -12.02 -20.37 -8.34
N PHE A 460 -10.81 -20.14 -7.83
CA PHE A 460 -10.02 -18.95 -8.17
C PHE A 460 -9.67 -18.91 -9.66
N ILE A 461 -9.21 -20.04 -10.22
CA ILE A 461 -8.89 -20.13 -11.64
C ILE A 461 -10.11 -19.79 -12.50
N VAL A 462 -11.28 -20.34 -12.17
CA VAL A 462 -12.53 -20.06 -12.89
C VAL A 462 -12.96 -18.60 -12.72
N HIS A 463 -12.83 -18.05 -11.52
CA HIS A 463 -13.18 -16.66 -11.22
C HIS A 463 -12.34 -15.69 -12.08
N VAL A 464 -11.02 -15.90 -12.14
CA VAL A 464 -10.12 -15.10 -12.98
C VAL A 464 -10.39 -15.31 -14.47
N ALA A 465 -10.56 -16.55 -14.91
CA ALA A 465 -10.85 -16.88 -16.30
C ALA A 465 -12.10 -16.16 -16.80
N SER A 466 -13.17 -16.19 -16.00
CA SER A 466 -14.44 -15.50 -16.29
C SER A 466 -14.28 -13.99 -16.27
N GLY A 467 -13.69 -13.43 -15.20
CA GLY A 467 -13.57 -11.98 -15.03
C GLY A 467 -12.68 -11.30 -16.07
N ARG A 468 -11.63 -11.99 -16.52
CA ARG A 468 -10.64 -11.47 -17.48
C ARG A 468 -10.86 -11.95 -18.91
N ASN A 469 -11.83 -12.83 -19.13
CA ASN A 469 -12.06 -13.50 -20.41
C ASN A 469 -10.79 -14.21 -20.95
N ILE A 470 -10.08 -14.91 -20.06
CA ILE A 470 -8.88 -15.70 -20.37
C ILE A 470 -9.26 -17.18 -20.27
N PRO A 471 -8.88 -18.05 -21.24
CA PRO A 471 -9.11 -19.49 -21.13
C PRO A 471 -8.55 -20.08 -19.82
N VAL A 472 -9.29 -20.99 -19.21
CA VAL A 472 -8.93 -21.64 -17.92
C VAL A 472 -7.52 -22.23 -17.97
N GLU A 473 -7.17 -22.90 -19.07
CA GLU A 473 -5.86 -23.52 -19.26
C GLU A 473 -4.74 -22.48 -19.28
N GLN A 474 -4.99 -21.30 -19.87
CA GLN A 474 -4.03 -20.21 -19.89
C GLN A 474 -3.88 -19.59 -18.50
N VAL A 475 -4.99 -19.39 -17.77
CA VAL A 475 -4.93 -18.94 -16.37
C VAL A 475 -4.10 -19.90 -15.52
N GLN A 476 -4.28 -21.22 -15.67
CA GLN A 476 -3.49 -22.22 -14.96
C GLN A 476 -1.97 -22.10 -15.22
N GLN A 477 -1.54 -21.70 -16.42
CA GLN A 477 -0.12 -21.51 -16.73
C GLN A 477 0.46 -20.27 -16.06
N ILE A 478 -0.27 -19.15 -16.08
CA ILE A 478 0.20 -17.86 -15.53
C ILE A 478 -0.06 -17.72 -14.02
N ALA A 479 -0.85 -18.62 -13.44
CA ALA A 479 -1.19 -18.68 -12.02
C ALA A 479 -0.09 -19.36 -11.18
N LYS A 480 -0.39 -20.53 -10.59
CA LYS A 480 0.50 -21.31 -9.72
C LYS A 480 1.01 -20.56 -8.47
N GLY A 481 0.27 -19.54 -8.04
CA GLY A 481 0.62 -18.67 -6.92
C GLY A 481 1.66 -17.60 -7.23
N ARG A 482 2.06 -17.44 -8.50
CA ARG A 482 3.12 -16.52 -8.91
C ARG A 482 2.69 -15.06 -8.78
N VAL A 483 3.53 -14.27 -8.10
CA VAL A 483 3.42 -12.81 -8.04
C VAL A 483 3.97 -12.24 -9.35
N TRP A 484 3.26 -11.26 -9.90
CA TRP A 484 3.65 -10.52 -11.09
C TRP A 484 3.69 -9.03 -10.76
N THR A 485 4.61 -8.29 -11.36
CA THR A 485 4.50 -6.82 -11.35
C THR A 485 3.35 -6.36 -12.26
N GLY A 486 2.83 -5.15 -12.08
CA GLY A 486 1.80 -4.60 -12.96
C GLY A 486 2.27 -4.55 -14.42
N GLN A 487 3.56 -4.26 -14.64
CA GLN A 487 4.18 -4.30 -15.96
C GLN A 487 4.17 -5.71 -16.59
N GLN A 488 4.47 -6.75 -15.81
CA GLN A 488 4.39 -8.14 -16.27
C GLN A 488 2.95 -8.59 -16.48
N ALA A 489 2.06 -8.22 -15.56
CA ALA A 489 0.65 -8.55 -15.58
C ALA A 489 -0.08 -8.01 -16.82
N LEU A 490 0.35 -6.86 -17.35
CA LEU A 490 -0.18 -6.29 -18.59
C LEU A 490 0.05 -7.24 -19.78
N GLY A 491 1.27 -7.78 -19.91
CA GLY A 491 1.62 -8.74 -20.96
C GLY A 491 0.91 -10.09 -20.83
N LEU A 492 0.36 -10.39 -19.65
CA LEU A 492 -0.41 -11.61 -19.36
C LEU A 492 -1.93 -11.38 -19.42
N HIS A 493 -2.38 -10.16 -19.75
CA HIS A 493 -3.78 -9.74 -19.73
C HIS A 493 -4.46 -9.82 -18.35
N LEU A 494 -3.67 -9.91 -17.28
CA LEU A 494 -4.16 -9.87 -15.91
C LEU A 494 -4.59 -8.45 -15.49
N VAL A 495 -4.03 -7.43 -16.15
CA VAL A 495 -4.46 -6.02 -16.04
C VAL A 495 -4.65 -5.43 -17.44
N ASP A 496 -5.40 -4.34 -17.54
CA ASP A 496 -5.75 -3.71 -18.83
C ASP A 496 -4.80 -2.57 -19.21
N LYS A 497 -4.28 -1.85 -18.20
CA LYS A 497 -3.41 -0.69 -18.41
C LYS A 497 -2.41 -0.52 -17.27
N THR A 498 -1.21 -0.04 -17.60
CA THR A 498 -0.29 0.50 -16.60
C THR A 498 -0.57 1.97 -16.33
N GLY A 499 -0.60 2.36 -15.06
CA GLY A 499 -0.88 3.73 -14.64
C GLY A 499 -1.26 3.86 -13.17
N GLY A 500 -1.50 5.09 -12.73
CA GLY A 500 -1.84 5.41 -11.34
C GLY A 500 -3.33 5.63 -11.10
N PHE A 501 -3.66 6.23 -9.96
CA PHE A 501 -5.04 6.54 -9.58
C PHE A 501 -5.79 7.40 -10.61
N TYR A 502 -5.17 8.46 -11.13
CA TYR A 502 -5.84 9.34 -12.09
C TYR A 502 -6.05 8.70 -13.46
N ASP A 503 -5.22 7.73 -13.86
CA ASP A 503 -5.48 6.91 -15.05
C ASP A 503 -6.75 6.05 -14.89
N ALA A 504 -6.98 5.51 -13.68
CA ALA A 504 -8.20 4.78 -13.36
C ALA A 504 -9.43 5.70 -13.33
N VAL A 505 -9.29 6.91 -12.81
CA VAL A 505 -10.34 7.93 -12.84
C VAL A 505 -10.69 8.32 -14.28
N ASP A 506 -9.70 8.53 -15.14
CA ASP A 506 -9.93 8.89 -16.55
C ASP A 506 -10.54 7.72 -17.34
N GLU A 507 -10.16 6.48 -17.04
CA GLU A 507 -10.82 5.30 -17.60
C GLU A 507 -12.28 5.19 -17.12
N ALA A 508 -12.55 5.49 -15.85
CA ALA A 508 -13.90 5.50 -15.30
C ALA A 508 -14.79 6.61 -15.91
N LYS A 509 -14.20 7.73 -16.35
CA LYS A 509 -14.93 8.77 -17.11
C LYS A 509 -15.25 8.35 -18.55
N ARG A 510 -14.44 7.45 -19.12
CA ARG A 510 -14.55 7.01 -20.51
C ARG A 510 -15.62 5.93 -20.72
N LEU A 511 -15.76 5.03 -19.73
CA LEU A 511 -16.80 4.00 -19.66
C LEU A 511 -18.16 4.61 -19.34
#